data_AF-A0A6M7WSY4-F1
#
_entry.id   AF-A0A6M7WSY4-F1
#
_cell.length_a   1.000
_cell.length_b   1.000
_cell.length_c   1.000
_cell.angle_alpha   90.00
_cell.angle_beta   90.00
_cell.angle_gamma   90.00
#
_symmetry.space_group_name_H-M   'P 1'
#
loop_
_entity.id
_entity.type
_entity.pdbx_description
1 polymer ?
#
loop_
_entity_poly.entity_id
_entity_poly.type
_entity_poly.pdbx_seq_one_letter_code
_entity_poly.pdbx_strand_id
1 'polypeptide(L)'
;MEGARDIDQSKLRFRFDKQRPLPIGDFAPTAKPGVLFARREIFDLFGSIILQSRHKFYTAKTDKYDLEIYVPMEEVDGFDFLRSNYEKYQFDGGDISRIFDLKLKEGFSTDLDLFRLRDPFVARFDIIFSDKFKDTYESNKLTGLRFAAA
;
A
#
# COMPACT_ATOMS: atom_id res chain seq x y z
N MET A 1 -1.89 -21.21 6.57
CA MET A 1 -1.81 -19.97 7.35
C MET A 1 -3.22 -19.48 7.66
N GLU A 2 -3.76 -19.82 8.83
CA GLU A 2 -5.12 -19.45 9.29
C GLU A 2 -5.16 -18.15 10.14
N GLY A 3 -4.09 -17.34 10.10
CA GLY A 3 -3.95 -16.17 10.98
C GLY A 3 -4.63 -14.89 10.50
N ALA A 4 -5.08 -14.82 9.24
CA ALA A 4 -5.72 -13.63 8.66
C ALA A 4 -7.26 -13.66 8.75
N ARG A 5 -7.81 -14.32 9.78
CA ARG A 5 -9.25 -14.24 10.10
C ARG A 5 -9.61 -12.79 10.40
N ASP A 6 -10.75 -12.37 9.85
CA ASP A 6 -11.26 -11.00 9.87
C ASP A 6 -11.00 -10.31 11.20
N ILE A 7 -10.14 -9.30 11.16
CA ILE A 7 -9.79 -8.50 12.32
C ILE A 7 -11.07 -7.84 12.80
N ASP A 8 -11.42 -8.07 14.06
CA ASP A 8 -12.52 -7.41 14.73
C ASP A 8 -12.30 -5.89 14.71
N GLN A 9 -13.01 -5.21 13.80
CA GLN A 9 -12.87 -3.78 13.56
C GLN A 9 -13.14 -2.94 14.81
N SER A 10 -13.95 -3.45 15.76
CA SER A 10 -14.26 -2.74 17.01
C SER A 10 -13.05 -2.63 17.94
N LYS A 11 -12.03 -3.48 17.74
CA LYS A 11 -10.80 -3.57 18.55
C LYS A 11 -9.62 -2.81 17.96
N LEU A 12 -9.69 -2.36 16.70
CA LEU A 12 -8.63 -1.57 16.05
C LEU A 12 -8.69 -0.11 16.52
N ARG A 13 -8.01 0.17 17.63
CA ARG A 13 -7.83 1.54 18.15
C ARG A 13 -6.37 1.94 18.01
N PHE A 14 -6.14 3.02 17.26
CA PHE A 14 -4.80 3.57 17.08
C PHE A 14 -4.71 4.89 17.85
N ARG A 15 -3.81 4.93 18.83
CA ARG A 15 -3.38 6.19 19.43
C ARG A 15 -2.19 6.70 18.63
N PHE A 16 -2.44 7.72 17.83
CA PHE A 16 -1.36 8.55 17.31
C PHE A 16 -0.81 9.34 18.49
N ASP A 17 0.52 9.36 18.68
CA ASP A 17 1.15 9.92 19.88
C ASP A 17 0.58 11.29 20.24
N LYS A 18 0.20 11.45 21.52
CA LYS A 18 -0.42 12.65 22.10
C LYS A 18 0.38 13.94 21.92
N GLN A 19 1.63 13.86 21.45
CA GLN A 19 2.55 14.98 21.51
C GLN A 19 2.43 15.99 20.39
N ARG A 20 1.78 15.69 19.25
CA ARG A 20 1.51 16.71 18.22
C ARG A 20 0.24 16.38 17.44
N PRO A 21 -0.68 17.34 17.22
CA PRO A 21 -1.57 17.25 16.08
C PRO A 21 -0.68 17.29 14.83
N LEU A 22 -0.32 16.12 14.31
CA LEU A 22 0.29 16.05 12.99
C LEU A 22 -0.71 16.68 12.02
N PRO A 23 -0.28 17.52 11.07
CA PRO A 23 -1.09 17.78 9.89
C PRO A 23 -1.24 16.43 9.21
N ILE A 24 -2.33 15.73 9.51
CA ILE A 24 -2.69 14.50 8.83
C ILE A 24 -3.04 14.97 7.43
N GLY A 25 -2.14 14.72 6.49
CA GLY A 25 -2.46 14.83 5.07
C GLY A 25 -3.62 13.91 4.73
N ASP A 26 -4.15 14.01 3.53
CA ASP A 26 -5.29 13.18 3.10
C ASP A 26 -5.01 11.69 3.30
N PHE A 27 -3.75 11.29 3.10
CA PHE A 27 -3.20 10.02 3.54
C PHE A 27 -2.31 10.21 4.79
N ALA A 28 -2.59 9.45 5.84
CA ALA A 28 -1.81 9.46 7.07
C ALA A 28 -0.54 8.60 6.94
N PRO A 29 0.63 9.11 7.36
CA PRO A 29 1.87 8.34 7.35
C PRO A 29 1.78 7.18 8.34
N THR A 30 2.35 6.03 7.98
CA THR A 30 2.37 4.83 8.81
C THR A 30 3.73 4.15 8.75
N ALA A 31 4.15 3.54 9.86
CA ALA A 31 5.30 2.64 9.89
C ALA A 31 4.97 1.23 9.39
N LYS A 32 3.70 0.94 9.07
CA LYS A 32 3.26 -0.34 8.52
C LYS A 32 3.25 -0.26 7.00
N PRO A 33 4.19 -0.92 6.31
CA PRO A 33 4.21 -0.89 4.86
C PRO A 33 3.09 -1.77 4.29
N GLY A 34 2.77 -1.57 3.02
CA GLY A 34 1.73 -2.31 2.30
C GLY A 34 0.29 -1.85 2.57
N VAL A 35 0.04 -0.89 3.46
CA VAL A 35 -1.31 -0.41 3.78
C VAL A 35 -1.41 1.10 3.68
N LEU A 36 -2.59 1.61 3.34
CA LEU A 36 -2.88 3.05 3.29
C LEU A 36 -3.86 3.43 4.40
N PHE A 37 -3.66 4.60 4.98
CA PHE A 37 -4.55 5.18 5.98
C PHE A 37 -5.09 6.49 5.43
N ALA A 38 -6.41 6.62 5.32
CA ALA A 38 -7.04 7.88 4.93
C ALA A 38 -8.46 7.93 5.50
N ARG A 39 -9.10 9.11 5.47
CA ARG A 39 -10.53 9.19 5.78
C ARG A 39 -11.34 8.54 4.65
N ARG A 40 -12.55 8.07 4.96
CA ARG A 40 -13.42 7.37 3.98
C ARG A 40 -13.62 8.21 2.71
N GLU A 41 -13.88 9.50 2.88
CA GLU A 41 -14.12 10.43 1.78
C GLU A 41 -12.95 10.54 0.80
N ILE A 42 -11.72 10.26 1.24
CA ILE A 42 -10.55 10.24 0.37
C ILE A 42 -10.57 8.99 -0.50
N PHE A 43 -10.91 7.82 0.07
CA PHE A 43 -11.02 6.58 -0.69
C PHE A 43 -12.19 6.59 -1.68
N ASP A 44 -13.27 7.30 -1.37
CA ASP A 44 -14.41 7.43 -2.27
C ASP A 44 -14.03 8.13 -3.60
N LEU A 45 -13.03 9.03 -3.60
CA LEU A 45 -12.48 9.62 -4.84
C LEU A 45 -11.88 8.56 -5.78
N PHE A 46 -11.37 7.47 -5.21
CA PHE A 46 -10.79 6.35 -5.93
C PHE A 46 -11.78 5.18 -6.07
N GLY A 47 -13.07 5.37 -5.81
CA GLY A 47 -14.05 4.29 -5.78
C GLY A 47 -14.06 3.43 -7.06
N SER A 48 -13.91 4.05 -8.24
CA SER A 48 -13.84 3.31 -9.51
C SER A 48 -12.57 2.44 -9.67
N ILE A 49 -11.51 2.75 -8.94
CA ILE A 49 -10.23 2.02 -8.92
C ILE A 49 -10.26 0.94 -7.84
N ILE A 50 -10.73 1.30 -6.64
CA ILE A 50 -10.61 0.47 -5.45
C ILE A 50 -11.74 -0.55 -5.32
N LEU A 51 -12.96 -0.22 -5.76
CA LEU A 51 -14.13 -1.11 -5.63
C LEU A 51 -14.12 -2.28 -6.62
N GLN A 52 -13.24 -2.26 -7.62
CA GLN A 52 -13.17 -3.31 -8.65
C GLN A 52 -12.38 -4.55 -8.20
N SER A 53 -11.73 -4.50 -7.04
CA SER A 53 -10.75 -5.49 -6.60
C SER A 53 -11.09 -6.07 -5.22
N ARG A 54 -10.49 -7.21 -4.84
CA ARG A 54 -10.76 -7.88 -3.54
C ARG A 54 -10.06 -7.22 -2.35
N HIS A 55 -10.03 -5.90 -2.33
CA HIS A 55 -9.32 -5.15 -1.29
C HIS A 55 -10.12 -5.11 0.01
N LYS A 56 -9.41 -5.04 1.14
CA LYS A 56 -10.03 -4.98 2.46
C LYS A 56 -9.93 -3.59 3.06
N PHE A 57 -11.03 -3.18 3.68
CA PHE A 57 -11.11 -1.97 4.49
C PHE A 57 -11.28 -2.35 5.96
N TYR A 58 -10.58 -1.64 6.83
CA TYR A 58 -10.77 -1.71 8.27
C TYR A 58 -10.92 -0.31 8.83
N THR A 59 -11.75 -0.14 9.85
CA THR A 59 -11.83 1.16 10.53
C THR A 59 -10.79 1.22 11.66
N ALA A 60 -9.99 2.27 11.65
CA ALA A 60 -9.06 2.65 12.70
C ALA A 60 -9.65 3.82 13.49
N LYS A 61 -10.08 3.58 14.73
CA LYS A 61 -10.56 4.66 15.60
C LYS A 61 -9.38 5.50 16.09
N THR A 62 -9.48 6.82 15.94
CA THR A 62 -8.50 7.78 16.46
C THR A 62 -9.16 8.76 17.41
N ASP A 63 -8.36 9.52 18.18
CA ASP A 63 -8.86 10.51 19.14
C ASP A 63 -9.55 11.71 18.46
N LYS A 64 -9.35 11.92 17.15
CA LYS A 64 -9.87 13.10 16.42
C LYS A 64 -10.95 12.75 15.40
N TYR A 65 -10.76 11.68 14.64
CA TYR A 65 -11.71 11.16 13.65
C TYR A 65 -11.39 9.70 13.30
N ASP A 66 -12.36 8.95 12.82
CA ASP A 66 -12.11 7.59 12.35
C ASP A 66 -11.36 7.63 11.01
N LEU A 67 -10.36 6.76 10.87
CA LEU A 67 -9.63 6.51 9.62
C LEU A 67 -10.06 5.17 9.04
N GLU A 68 -9.97 5.03 7.72
CA GLU A 68 -10.00 3.74 7.06
C GLU A 68 -8.57 3.28 6.76
N ILE A 69 -8.32 2.01 7.04
CA ILE A 69 -7.14 1.27 6.64
C ILE A 69 -7.51 0.51 5.38
N TYR A 70 -6.87 0.85 4.29
CA TYR A 70 -7.03 0.20 3.03
C TYR A 70 -5.87 -0.77 2.79
N VAL A 71 -6.21 -2.01 2.48
CA VAL A 71 -5.28 -3.13 2.31
C VAL A 71 -5.46 -3.72 0.91
N PRO A 72 -4.53 -3.44 -0.04
CA PRO A 72 -4.51 -4.13 -1.32
C PRO A 72 -4.24 -5.62 -1.09
N MET A 73 -5.14 -6.48 -1.52
CA MET A 73 -4.99 -7.94 -1.35
C MET A 73 -4.51 -8.66 -2.62
N GLU A 74 -4.55 -8.01 -3.76
CA GLU A 74 -4.19 -8.62 -5.03
C GLU A 74 -2.66 -8.68 -5.17
N GLU A 75 -2.14 -9.90 -5.34
CA GLU A 75 -0.72 -10.18 -5.54
C GLU A 75 -0.45 -10.67 -6.96
N VAL A 76 0.32 -9.90 -7.72
CA VAL A 76 0.62 -10.17 -9.12
C VAL A 76 2.10 -10.54 -9.29
N ASP A 77 2.37 -11.47 -10.20
CA ASP A 77 3.73 -11.82 -10.59
C ASP A 77 4.24 -10.84 -11.66
N GLY A 78 4.88 -9.77 -11.21
CA GLY A 78 5.37 -8.69 -12.08
C GLY A 78 6.83 -8.30 -11.86
N PHE A 79 7.51 -8.80 -10.84
CA PHE A 79 8.88 -8.38 -10.54
C PHE A 79 9.88 -8.95 -11.55
N ASP A 80 10.77 -8.08 -12.05
CA ASP A 80 11.85 -8.48 -12.93
C ASP A 80 13.16 -8.65 -12.14
N PHE A 81 13.51 -9.90 -11.83
CA PHE A 81 14.74 -10.22 -11.10
C PHE A 81 16.03 -9.90 -11.87
N LEU A 82 15.98 -9.75 -13.19
CA LEU A 82 17.15 -9.48 -14.02
C LEU A 82 17.43 -7.99 -14.17
N ARG A 83 16.36 -7.18 -14.21
CA ARG A 83 16.46 -5.72 -14.43
C ARG A 83 16.31 -4.89 -13.16
N SER A 84 15.73 -5.44 -12.10
CA SER A 84 15.64 -4.76 -10.80
C SER A 84 16.99 -4.74 -10.08
N ASN A 85 17.24 -3.70 -9.28
CA ASN A 85 18.41 -3.58 -8.42
C ASN A 85 18.02 -3.85 -6.97
N TYR A 86 18.65 -4.84 -6.34
CA TYR A 86 18.31 -5.29 -5.01
C TYR A 86 19.50 -5.96 -4.30
N GLU A 87 19.43 -6.00 -2.96
CA GLU A 87 20.38 -6.70 -2.09
C GLU A 87 19.80 -8.03 -1.63
N LYS A 88 20.65 -9.05 -1.51
CA LYS A 88 20.30 -10.36 -0.95
C LYS A 88 20.92 -10.54 0.42
N TYR A 89 20.27 -11.30 1.30
CA TYR A 89 20.90 -11.77 2.54
C TYR A 89 22.11 -12.64 2.22
N GLN A 90 23.25 -12.32 2.84
CA GLN A 90 24.51 -13.03 2.60
C GLN A 90 24.52 -14.45 3.19
N PHE A 91 23.66 -14.75 4.17
CA PHE A 91 23.75 -15.99 4.96
C PHE A 91 22.50 -16.89 4.92
N ASP A 92 21.36 -16.40 4.41
CA ASP A 92 20.07 -17.12 4.45
C ASP A 92 19.55 -17.47 3.05
N GLY A 93 20.30 -18.28 2.29
CA GLY A 93 19.81 -18.86 1.04
C GLY A 93 19.61 -17.90 -0.13
N GLY A 94 19.99 -16.63 0.01
CA GLY A 94 19.97 -15.64 -1.07
C GLY A 94 18.62 -14.94 -1.28
N ASP A 95 17.75 -14.92 -0.27
CA ASP A 95 16.52 -14.11 -0.30
C ASP A 95 16.84 -12.61 -0.35
N ILE A 96 15.94 -11.84 -0.95
CA ILE A 96 16.11 -10.39 -1.13
C ILE A 96 15.85 -9.67 0.20
N SER A 97 16.86 -8.96 0.69
CA SER A 97 16.78 -8.14 1.91
C SER A 97 16.19 -6.76 1.64
N ARG A 98 16.51 -6.18 0.48
CA ARG A 98 16.12 -4.82 0.13
C ARG A 98 16.05 -4.62 -1.38
N ILE A 99 15.06 -3.87 -1.85
CA ILE A 99 14.95 -3.41 -3.24
C ILE A 99 15.36 -1.94 -3.30
N PHE A 100 16.28 -1.60 -4.21
CA PHE A 100 16.74 -0.23 -4.45
C PHE A 100 16.08 0.39 -5.68
N ASP A 101 15.90 -0.41 -6.73
CA ASP A 101 15.18 -0.04 -7.94
C ASP A 101 14.34 -1.24 -8.36
N LEU A 102 13.03 -1.04 -8.44
CA LEU A 102 12.07 -2.05 -8.86
C LEU A 102 11.86 -1.90 -10.36
N LYS A 103 11.83 -3.01 -11.10
CA LYS A 103 11.43 -3.06 -12.50
C LYS A 103 10.36 -4.11 -12.69
N LEU A 104 9.32 -3.76 -13.44
CA LEU A 104 8.31 -4.73 -13.86
C LEU A 104 8.80 -5.53 -15.09
N LYS A 105 8.37 -6.79 -15.21
CA LYS A 105 8.67 -7.68 -16.34
C LYS A 105 8.32 -7.02 -17.68
N GLU A 106 9.09 -7.35 -18.71
CA GLU A 106 8.86 -6.81 -20.05
C GLU A 106 7.52 -7.30 -20.59
N GLY A 107 6.71 -6.38 -21.14
CA GLY A 107 5.36 -6.69 -21.59
C GLY A 107 4.36 -6.99 -20.45
N PHE A 108 4.72 -6.71 -19.20
CA PHE A 108 3.79 -6.87 -18.07
C PHE A 108 2.53 -6.02 -18.27
N SER A 109 1.38 -6.63 -18.07
CA SER A 109 0.09 -5.95 -18.05
C SER A 109 -0.82 -6.56 -16.98
N THR A 110 -1.68 -5.72 -16.43
CA THR A 110 -2.73 -6.12 -15.49
C THR A 110 -3.89 -5.13 -15.60
N ASP A 111 -5.11 -5.61 -15.39
CA ASP A 111 -6.30 -4.76 -15.32
C ASP A 111 -6.43 -4.08 -13.94
N LEU A 112 -5.51 -4.36 -13.02
CA LEU A 112 -5.51 -3.82 -11.67
C LEU A 112 -4.85 -2.43 -11.63
N ASP A 113 -5.61 -1.43 -11.22
CA ASP A 113 -5.09 -0.09 -10.94
C ASP A 113 -4.23 -0.06 -9.64
N LEU A 114 -4.37 -1.09 -8.79
CA LEU A 114 -3.67 -1.19 -7.51
C LEU A 114 -3.37 -2.62 -7.13
N PHE A 115 -2.10 -2.93 -6.88
CA PHE A 115 -1.68 -4.29 -6.56
C PHE A 115 -0.36 -4.34 -5.78
N ARG A 116 -0.02 -5.52 -5.30
CA ARG A 116 1.29 -5.84 -4.71
C ARG A 116 2.01 -6.87 -5.58
N LEU A 117 3.33 -6.90 -5.52
CA LEU A 117 4.10 -7.95 -6.17
C LEU A 117 4.13 -9.20 -5.29
N ARG A 118 3.86 -10.35 -5.89
CA ARG A 118 3.87 -11.64 -5.20
C ARG A 118 5.27 -12.03 -4.74
N ASP A 119 6.25 -11.82 -5.59
CA ASP A 119 7.64 -12.18 -5.36
C ASP A 119 8.57 -11.05 -5.80
N PRO A 120 9.70 -10.83 -5.11
CA PRO A 120 10.12 -11.47 -3.86
C PRO A 120 9.23 -11.10 -2.67
N PHE A 121 9.27 -11.86 -1.57
CA PHE A 121 8.43 -11.62 -0.39
C PHE A 121 8.49 -10.17 0.12
N VAL A 122 9.67 -9.54 0.08
CA VAL A 122 9.85 -8.15 0.50
C VAL A 122 9.10 -7.14 -0.37
N ALA A 123 8.84 -7.45 -1.65
CA ALA A 123 8.09 -6.59 -2.56
C ALA A 123 6.58 -6.56 -2.27
N ARG A 124 6.06 -7.50 -1.46
CA ARG A 124 4.65 -7.51 -1.03
C ARG A 124 4.29 -6.32 -0.14
N PHE A 125 5.30 -5.64 0.40
CA PHE A 125 5.13 -4.47 1.25
C PHE A 125 5.09 -3.16 0.44
N ASP A 126 5.46 -3.21 -0.84
CA ASP A 126 5.30 -2.11 -1.77
C ASP A 126 3.92 -2.18 -2.43
N ILE A 127 3.25 -1.03 -2.51
CA ILE A 127 1.99 -0.91 -3.24
C ILE A 127 2.31 -0.29 -4.59
N ILE A 128 1.92 -0.96 -5.67
CA ILE A 128 2.05 -0.46 -7.03
C ILE A 128 0.73 0.17 -7.44
N PHE A 129 0.83 1.36 -8.03
CA PHE A 129 -0.28 2.21 -8.45
C PHE A 129 -0.21 2.42 -9.97
N SER A 130 -1.35 2.42 -10.63
CA SER A 130 -1.44 2.87 -12.02
C SER A 130 -1.31 4.39 -12.15
N ASP A 131 -1.01 4.85 -13.36
CA ASP A 131 -1.00 6.30 -13.67
C ASP A 131 -2.36 6.93 -13.40
N LYS A 132 -3.47 6.22 -13.68
CA LYS A 132 -4.83 6.68 -13.39
C LYS A 132 -5.06 6.97 -11.91
N PHE A 133 -4.49 6.16 -11.00
CA PHE A 133 -4.52 6.45 -9.57
C PHE A 133 -3.73 7.73 -9.26
N LYS A 134 -2.51 7.84 -9.79
CA LYS A 134 -1.66 9.01 -9.57
C LYS A 134 -2.31 10.30 -10.10
N ASP A 135 -2.92 10.27 -11.27
CA ASP A 135 -3.64 11.39 -11.86
C ASP A 135 -4.82 11.82 -10.98
N THR A 136 -5.56 10.86 -10.43
CA THR A 136 -6.66 11.14 -9.47
C THR A 136 -6.12 11.80 -8.20
N TYR A 137 -4.99 11.33 -7.68
CA TYR A 137 -4.33 11.91 -6.50
C TYR A 137 -3.88 13.35 -6.76
N GLU A 138 -3.18 13.59 -7.88
CA GLU A 138 -2.60 14.89 -8.21
C GLU A 138 -3.67 15.93 -8.59
N SER A 139 -4.68 15.53 -9.38
CA SER A 139 -5.80 16.42 -9.77
C SER A 139 -6.63 16.91 -8.58
N ASN A 140 -6.78 16.08 -7.55
CA ASN A 140 -7.44 16.46 -6.30
C ASN A 140 -6.51 17.15 -5.29
N LYS A 141 -5.23 17.37 -5.65
CA LYS A 141 -4.20 18.01 -4.81
C LYS A 141 -4.04 17.33 -3.44
N LEU A 142 -4.19 16.01 -3.42
CA LEU A 142 -4.10 15.23 -2.19
C LEU A 142 -2.67 15.22 -1.65
N THR A 143 -2.55 14.96 -0.35
CA THR A 143 -1.27 14.99 0.38
C THR A 143 -1.04 13.68 1.15
N GLY A 144 0.23 13.39 1.46
CA GLY A 144 0.61 12.28 2.34
C GLY A 144 1.22 11.06 1.65
N LEU A 145 1.12 10.95 0.32
CA LEU A 145 1.82 9.91 -0.45
C LEU A 145 3.08 10.45 -1.12
N ARG A 146 4.04 9.55 -1.36
CA ARG A 146 5.22 9.78 -2.20
C ARG A 146 5.29 8.66 -3.22
N PHE A 147 5.43 9.04 -4.49
CA PHE A 147 5.55 8.09 -5.59
C PHE A 147 7.01 7.99 -6.02
N ALA A 148 7.47 6.76 -6.23
CA ALA A 148 8.71 6.44 -6.91
C ALA A 148 8.38 5.72 -8.22
N ALA A 149 9.16 5.96 -9.27
CA ALA A 149 9.00 5.24 -10.53
C ALA A 149 9.40 3.76 -10.33
N ALA A 150 8.65 2.87 -10.97
CA ALA A 150 8.91 1.43 -11.03
C ALA A 150 9.67 1.03 -12.32
#